data_AF-A0A2W4JP63-F1
#
_entry.id   AF-A0A2W4JP63-F1
#
_cell.length_a   1.000
_cell.length_b   1.000
_cell.length_c   1.000
_cell.angle_alpha   90.00
_cell.angle_beta   90.00
_cell.angle_gamma   90.00
#
_symmetry.space_group_name_H-M   'P 1'
#
loop_
_entity.id
_entity.type
_entity.pdbx_description
1 polymer ?
#
loop_
_entity_poly.entity_id
_entity_poly.type
_entity_poly.pdbx_seq_one_letter_code
_entity_poly.pdbx_strand_id
1 'polypeptide(L)'
;MKAMAKRKTFMQFFKSIKAALLIAATLSCQIAFADQGFSGLTLNDNSMVESVIPYSPAHRAGILRGDRIESINGTPTAGKQSQQVRELIIGPAGAKVSVVILRGSRRYGCEFTREVEQAGSTKTISSQSSSVPTTARPATTEKAEIVVPVEIFRRTQYTDKTEQQVRTAIAKVPKRVQESVKSAGITIFIVPDMLSAHPELNIEKPRGYHGGGYDNCGGMFSPGPKKIYICERVSWRNSPLQENWHLPATSLHEMGHAYDHTGSYSKAEEFVKAYEDDGKYLGSEQRRTWEYFLQENDAGRSEMFAELFVATISPSDNKRAAGLSQAFPRCTKYVQGLLGK
;
A
#
# COMPACT_ATOMS: atom_id res chain seq x y z
N MET A 1 -16.44 7.97 81.93
CA MET A 1 -16.97 8.61 80.69
C MET A 1 -15.98 8.69 79.50
N LYS A 2 -14.64 8.57 79.67
CA LYS A 2 -13.67 8.69 78.55
C LYS A 2 -13.52 7.43 77.65
N ALA A 3 -13.92 6.25 78.09
CA ALA A 3 -13.76 5.00 77.32
C ALA A 3 -14.86 4.75 76.25
N MET A 4 -16.10 5.22 76.50
CA MET A 4 -17.21 5.07 75.53
C MET A 4 -17.08 6.00 74.31
N ALA A 5 -16.46 7.18 74.48
CA ALA A 5 -16.25 8.11 73.37
C ALA A 5 -15.28 7.54 72.33
N LYS A 6 -14.14 6.94 72.75
CA LYS A 6 -13.16 6.34 71.83
C LYS A 6 -13.70 5.16 71.02
N ARG A 7 -14.62 4.36 71.58
CA ARG A 7 -15.24 3.23 70.85
C ARG A 7 -16.23 3.70 69.77
N LYS A 8 -17.01 4.76 70.02
CA LYS A 8 -17.90 5.34 69.00
C LYS A 8 -17.11 5.94 67.82
N THR A 9 -16.02 6.65 68.09
CA THR A 9 -15.17 7.25 67.04
C THR A 9 -14.48 6.19 66.19
N PHE A 10 -14.02 5.08 66.79
CA PHE A 10 -13.36 3.98 66.07
C PHE A 10 -14.33 3.19 65.16
N MET A 11 -15.55 2.91 65.64
CA MET A 11 -16.59 2.25 64.82
C MET A 11 -17.09 3.11 63.67
N GLN A 12 -17.12 4.44 63.85
CA GLN A 12 -17.50 5.38 62.79
C GLN A 12 -16.40 5.52 61.73
N PHE A 13 -15.13 5.43 62.12
CA PHE A 13 -13.98 5.37 61.22
C PHE A 13 -13.98 4.08 60.36
N PHE A 14 -14.26 2.92 60.95
CA PHE A 14 -14.33 1.65 60.20
C PHE A 14 -15.53 1.55 59.25
N LYS A 15 -16.68 2.13 59.60
CA LYS A 15 -17.82 2.25 58.66
C LYS A 15 -17.49 3.17 57.49
N SER A 16 -16.75 4.26 57.71
CA SER A 16 -16.28 5.17 56.66
C SER A 16 -15.27 4.52 55.73
N ILE A 17 -14.34 3.70 56.25
CA ILE A 17 -13.36 2.96 55.43
C ILE A 17 -14.04 1.86 54.60
N LYS A 18 -14.99 1.09 55.16
CA LYS A 18 -15.75 0.10 54.37
C LYS A 18 -16.62 0.74 53.29
N ALA A 19 -17.21 1.91 53.56
CA ALA A 19 -17.96 2.66 52.54
C ALA A 19 -17.04 3.22 51.45
N ALA A 20 -15.88 3.77 51.81
CA ALA A 20 -14.89 4.27 50.85
C ALA A 20 -14.27 3.14 50.00
N LEU A 21 -14.04 1.95 50.58
CA LEU A 21 -13.52 0.78 49.86
C LEU A 21 -14.58 0.16 48.93
N LEU A 22 -15.86 0.19 49.32
CA LEU A 22 -16.97 -0.26 48.48
C LEU A 22 -17.22 0.72 47.33
N ILE A 23 -17.13 2.03 47.59
CA ILE A 23 -17.22 3.09 46.56
C ILE A 23 -16.03 3.00 45.59
N ALA A 24 -14.81 2.79 46.09
CA ALA A 24 -13.63 2.60 45.24
C ALA A 24 -13.73 1.32 44.39
N ALA A 25 -14.27 0.22 44.93
CA ALA A 25 -14.50 -1.01 44.17
C ALA A 25 -15.61 -0.85 43.11
N THR A 26 -16.67 -0.08 43.38
CA THR A 26 -17.70 0.26 42.37
C THR A 26 -17.23 1.30 41.34
N LEU A 27 -16.37 2.26 41.73
CA LEU A 27 -15.76 3.21 40.78
C LEU A 27 -14.70 2.56 39.89
N SER A 28 -13.98 1.56 40.42
CA SER A 28 -13.05 0.73 39.63
C SER A 28 -13.80 -0.16 38.62
N CYS A 29 -15.05 -0.52 38.92
CA CYS A 29 -15.91 -1.31 38.05
C CYS A 29 -16.62 -0.43 36.98
N GLN A 30 -16.78 0.87 37.23
CA GLN A 30 -17.45 1.80 36.31
C GLN A 30 -16.53 2.50 35.30
N ILE A 31 -15.20 2.29 35.37
CA ILE A 31 -14.21 2.87 34.43
C ILE A 31 -13.67 1.83 33.42
N ALA A 32 -14.15 0.57 33.44
CA ALA A 32 -13.61 -0.49 32.58
C ALA A 32 -14.11 -0.50 31.12
N PHE A 33 -14.99 0.41 30.69
CA PHE A 33 -15.59 0.38 29.35
C PHE A 33 -15.23 1.57 28.45
N ALA A 34 -14.38 2.51 28.89
CA ALA A 34 -14.11 3.75 28.13
C ALA A 34 -12.92 3.66 27.17
N ASP A 35 -12.04 2.66 27.30
CA ASP A 35 -10.80 2.59 26.51
C ASP A 35 -10.73 1.39 25.57
N GLN A 36 -11.80 0.61 25.40
CA GLN A 36 -11.76 -0.54 24.49
C GLN A 36 -11.66 -0.06 23.03
N GLY A 37 -10.55 -0.38 22.39
CA GLY A 37 -10.24 0.00 21.04
C GLY A 37 -10.97 -0.86 20.01
N PHE A 38 -11.60 -0.21 19.05
CA PHE A 38 -12.32 -0.80 17.93
C PHE A 38 -11.35 -1.24 16.82
N SER A 39 -11.41 -2.52 16.44
CA SER A 39 -10.69 -3.07 15.29
C SER A 39 -11.59 -3.29 14.06
N GLY A 40 -12.90 -3.49 14.28
CA GLY A 40 -13.87 -3.92 13.29
C GLY A 40 -13.69 -5.37 12.80
N LEU A 41 -12.93 -6.19 13.54
CA LEU A 41 -12.64 -7.59 13.22
C LEU A 41 -13.46 -8.54 14.08
N THR A 42 -14.17 -9.49 13.46
CA THR A 42 -14.87 -10.58 14.15
C THR A 42 -14.26 -11.92 13.76
N LEU A 43 -13.95 -12.75 14.76
CA LEU A 43 -13.47 -14.12 14.58
C LEU A 43 -14.51 -15.14 15.01
N ASN A 44 -14.45 -16.34 14.41
CA ASN A 44 -15.12 -17.53 14.93
C ASN A 44 -14.21 -18.32 15.90
N ASP A 45 -14.71 -19.46 16.39
CA ASP A 45 -14.00 -20.26 17.39
C ASP A 45 -12.68 -20.88 16.92
N ASN A 46 -12.45 -20.96 15.61
CA ASN A 46 -11.23 -21.52 15.01
C ASN A 46 -10.19 -20.44 14.65
N SER A 47 -10.31 -19.25 15.25
CA SER A 47 -9.49 -18.07 14.92
C SER A 47 -9.59 -17.66 13.45
N MET A 48 -10.70 -18.00 12.78
CA MET A 48 -10.95 -17.61 11.40
C MET A 48 -11.80 -16.35 11.37
N VAL A 49 -11.46 -15.42 10.49
CA VAL A 49 -12.16 -14.15 10.31
C VAL A 49 -13.54 -14.42 9.74
N GLU A 50 -14.56 -14.14 10.55
CA GLU A 50 -15.96 -14.32 10.20
C GLU A 50 -16.50 -13.09 9.45
N SER A 51 -16.15 -11.89 9.91
CA SER A 51 -16.53 -10.64 9.26
C SER A 51 -15.52 -9.54 9.57
N VAL A 52 -15.46 -8.57 8.65
CA VAL A 52 -14.66 -7.35 8.79
C VAL A 52 -15.56 -6.18 8.42
N ILE A 53 -15.68 -5.20 9.30
CA ILE A 53 -16.50 -4.01 9.06
C ILE A 53 -15.81 -3.15 7.99
N PRO A 54 -16.50 -2.76 6.90
CA PRO A 54 -15.92 -1.88 5.89
C PRO A 54 -15.35 -0.59 6.50
N TYR A 55 -14.21 -0.16 5.98
CA TYR A 55 -13.44 1.02 6.42
C TYR A 55 -12.89 0.98 7.85
N SER A 56 -13.11 -0.09 8.62
CA SER A 56 -12.50 -0.30 9.94
C SER A 56 -10.98 -0.44 9.89
N PRO A 57 -10.26 -0.31 11.04
CA PRO A 57 -8.82 -0.57 11.09
C PRO A 57 -8.39 -1.92 10.51
N ALA A 58 -9.11 -3.01 10.79
CA ALA A 58 -8.82 -4.32 10.24
C ALA A 58 -9.05 -4.40 8.72
N HIS A 59 -10.11 -3.75 8.21
CA HIS A 59 -10.36 -3.67 6.76
C HIS A 59 -9.25 -2.90 6.04
N ARG A 60 -8.80 -1.78 6.61
CA ARG A 60 -7.70 -0.97 6.03
C ARG A 60 -6.34 -1.67 6.13
N ALA A 61 -6.15 -2.56 7.10
CA ALA A 61 -5.02 -3.46 7.14
C ALA A 61 -5.12 -4.63 6.14
N GLY A 62 -6.22 -4.71 5.39
CA GLY A 62 -6.43 -5.70 4.32
C GLY A 62 -6.78 -7.09 4.83
N ILE A 63 -7.23 -7.22 6.08
CA ILE A 63 -7.80 -8.45 6.62
C ILE A 63 -9.18 -8.67 5.99
N LEU A 64 -9.46 -9.90 5.57
CA LEU A 64 -10.68 -10.28 4.86
C LEU A 64 -11.36 -11.45 5.57
N ARG A 65 -12.67 -11.60 5.31
CA ARG A 65 -13.41 -12.80 5.72
C ARG A 65 -12.76 -14.06 5.16
N GLY A 66 -12.63 -15.09 5.99
CA GLY A 66 -12.02 -16.37 5.65
C GLY A 66 -10.53 -16.48 5.95
N ASP A 67 -9.86 -15.37 6.30
CA ASP A 67 -8.48 -15.42 6.77
C ASP A 67 -8.39 -16.18 8.10
N ARG A 68 -7.36 -16.99 8.30
CA ARG A 68 -7.09 -17.63 9.59
C ARG A 68 -6.03 -16.86 10.34
N ILE A 69 -6.31 -16.39 11.55
CA ILE A 69 -5.32 -15.73 12.39
C ILE A 69 -4.39 -16.78 13.00
N GLU A 70 -3.11 -16.75 12.66
CA GLU A 70 -2.08 -17.64 13.22
C GLU A 70 -1.34 -17.03 14.42
N SER A 71 -1.17 -15.71 14.46
CA SER A 71 -0.60 -15.03 15.62
C SER A 71 -1.08 -13.58 15.77
N ILE A 72 -1.09 -13.09 17.00
CA ILE A 72 -1.44 -11.71 17.37
C ILE A 72 -0.37 -11.19 18.32
N ASN A 73 0.27 -10.07 17.98
CA ASN A 73 1.39 -9.46 18.70
C ASN A 73 2.49 -10.48 19.04
N GLY A 74 2.82 -11.35 18.07
CA GLY A 74 3.80 -12.42 18.23
C GLY A 74 3.32 -13.64 19.03
N THR A 75 2.12 -13.60 19.60
CA THR A 75 1.54 -14.72 20.35
C THR A 75 0.78 -15.66 19.40
N PRO A 76 1.17 -16.94 19.26
CA PRO A 76 0.45 -17.90 18.43
C PRO A 76 -0.99 -18.13 18.92
N THR A 77 -1.94 -18.25 18.01
CA THR A 77 -3.35 -18.58 18.31
C THR A 77 -3.58 -20.08 18.42
N ALA A 78 -2.67 -20.91 17.90
CA ALA A 78 -2.74 -22.36 17.97
C ALA A 78 -2.86 -22.85 19.42
N GLY A 79 -3.86 -23.70 19.68
CA GLY A 79 -4.12 -24.28 21.01
C GLY A 79 -4.77 -23.32 22.02
N LYS A 80 -5.07 -22.07 21.64
CA LYS A 80 -5.80 -21.13 22.50
C LYS A 80 -7.30 -21.27 22.32
N GLN A 81 -8.05 -21.02 23.39
CA GLN A 81 -9.51 -20.95 23.33
C GLN A 81 -9.95 -19.67 22.63
N SER A 82 -11.13 -19.68 22.01
CA SER A 82 -11.64 -18.57 21.20
C SER A 82 -11.72 -17.26 21.98
N GLN A 83 -12.12 -17.30 23.25
CA GLN A 83 -12.13 -16.14 24.13
C GLN A 83 -10.72 -15.53 24.30
N GLN A 84 -9.69 -16.36 24.53
CA GLN A 84 -8.31 -15.89 24.70
C GLN A 84 -7.78 -15.22 23.43
N VAL A 85 -8.17 -15.71 22.25
CA VAL A 85 -7.78 -15.10 20.97
C VAL A 85 -8.50 -13.76 20.78
N ARG A 86 -9.78 -13.67 21.15
CA ARG A 86 -10.53 -12.39 21.14
C ARG A 86 -9.90 -11.36 22.06
N GLU A 87 -9.48 -11.76 23.27
CA GLU A 87 -8.80 -10.89 24.23
C GLU A 87 -7.44 -10.35 23.72
N LEU A 88 -6.79 -11.01 22.77
CA LEU A 88 -5.57 -10.48 22.13
C LEU A 88 -5.88 -9.41 21.07
N ILE A 89 -7.05 -9.51 20.41
CA ILE A 89 -7.51 -8.52 19.42
C ILE A 89 -8.07 -7.30 20.14
N ILE A 90 -8.85 -7.53 21.19
CA ILE A 90 -9.42 -6.50 22.05
C ILE A 90 -8.30 -5.89 22.91
N GLY A 91 -8.27 -4.57 23.05
CA GLY A 91 -7.23 -3.87 23.80
C GLY A 91 -7.46 -2.37 23.77
N PRO A 92 -6.57 -1.56 24.38
CA PRO A 92 -6.80 -0.13 24.51
C PRO A 92 -6.86 0.58 23.15
N ALA A 93 -7.72 1.58 23.02
CA ALA A 93 -7.75 2.47 21.86
C ALA A 93 -6.38 3.13 21.65
N GLY A 94 -6.01 3.35 20.39
CA GLY A 94 -4.71 3.87 19.99
C GLY A 94 -3.57 2.84 20.00
N ALA A 95 -3.76 1.65 20.59
CA ALA A 95 -2.74 0.61 20.56
C ALA A 95 -2.67 -0.08 19.19
N LYS A 96 -1.44 -0.31 18.71
CA LYS A 96 -1.17 -1.10 17.51
C LYS A 96 -1.35 -2.59 17.77
N VAL A 97 -1.79 -3.30 16.73
CA VAL A 97 -1.90 -4.76 16.69
C VAL A 97 -1.18 -5.25 15.44
N SER A 98 -0.25 -6.17 15.63
CA SER A 98 0.39 -6.91 14.54
C SER A 98 -0.21 -8.31 14.49
N VAL A 99 -0.70 -8.74 13.33
CA VAL A 99 -1.41 -10.00 13.16
C VAL A 99 -0.77 -10.77 12.02
N VAL A 100 -0.48 -12.06 12.22
CA VAL A 100 -0.14 -12.96 11.11
C VAL A 100 -1.39 -13.73 10.73
N ILE A 101 -1.80 -13.60 9.47
CA ILE A 101 -2.94 -14.31 8.90
C ILE A 101 -2.47 -15.34 7.87
N LEU A 102 -3.23 -16.41 7.72
CA LEU A 102 -3.12 -17.39 6.65
C LEU A 102 -4.32 -17.22 5.71
N ARG A 103 -4.05 -16.93 4.44
CA ARG A 103 -5.04 -16.83 3.37
C ARG A 103 -4.64 -17.78 2.24
N GLY A 104 -5.45 -18.82 2.04
CA GLY A 104 -5.04 -19.95 1.20
C GLY A 104 -3.80 -20.62 1.79
N SER A 105 -2.72 -20.72 0.99
CA SER A 105 -1.42 -21.27 1.41
C SER A 105 -0.41 -20.21 1.84
N ARG A 106 -0.77 -18.91 1.83
CA ARG A 106 0.17 -17.82 2.13
C ARG A 106 -0.10 -17.15 3.46
N ARG A 107 1.01 -16.74 4.10
CA ARG A 107 1.01 -15.96 5.34
C ARG A 107 1.18 -14.48 5.05
N TYR A 108 0.35 -13.66 5.67
CA TYR A 108 0.45 -12.20 5.60
C TYR A 108 0.62 -11.60 7.00
N GLY A 109 1.51 -10.63 7.13
CA GLY A 109 1.64 -9.78 8.31
C GLY A 109 0.79 -8.52 8.12
N CYS A 110 -0.21 -8.32 8.97
CA CYS A 110 -1.10 -7.17 8.96
C CYS A 110 -0.82 -6.32 10.20
N GLU A 111 -0.84 -5.00 10.07
CA GLU A 111 -0.79 -4.10 11.22
C GLU A 111 -1.92 -3.08 11.18
N PHE A 112 -2.59 -2.86 12.30
CA PHE A 112 -3.60 -1.81 12.45
C PHE A 112 -3.54 -1.16 13.82
N THR A 113 -4.02 0.08 13.91
CA THR A 113 -4.21 0.80 15.18
C THR A 113 -5.66 0.71 15.58
N ARG A 114 -5.93 0.29 16.82
CA ARG A 114 -7.31 0.27 17.35
C ARG A 114 -7.84 1.70 17.45
N GLU A 115 -9.03 1.96 16.94
CA GLU A 115 -9.65 3.28 17.00
C GLU A 115 -10.50 3.42 18.27
N VAL A 116 -10.79 4.65 18.69
CA VAL A 116 -11.78 4.87 19.76
C VAL A 116 -13.15 4.49 19.21
N GLU A 117 -13.85 3.59 19.90
CA GLU A 117 -15.22 3.23 19.52
C GLU A 117 -16.12 4.47 19.67
N GLN A 118 -16.47 5.12 18.55
CA GLN A 118 -17.45 6.20 18.59
C GLN A 118 -18.84 5.58 18.79
N ALA A 119 -19.39 5.76 19.99
CA ALA A 119 -20.77 5.39 20.29
C ALA A 119 -21.72 6.15 19.33
N GLY A 120 -22.24 5.41 18.34
CA GLY A 120 -23.36 5.86 17.51
C GLY A 120 -23.00 6.53 16.18
N SER A 121 -22.72 5.74 15.15
CA SER A 121 -23.24 6.03 13.81
C SER A 121 -23.47 4.75 13.02
N THR A 122 -24.46 3.98 13.44
CA THR A 122 -25.28 3.25 12.48
C THR A 122 -26.00 4.31 11.65
N LYS A 123 -25.39 4.75 10.54
CA LYS A 123 -26.19 5.20 9.40
C LYS A 123 -26.86 3.95 8.84
N THR A 124 -27.94 3.56 9.49
CA THR A 124 -29.04 2.84 8.87
C THR A 124 -29.36 3.62 7.60
N ILE A 125 -29.03 3.06 6.45
CA ILE A 125 -29.54 3.54 5.17
C ILE A 125 -31.03 3.21 5.21
N SER A 126 -31.83 4.13 5.78
CA SER A 126 -33.26 4.11 5.58
C SER A 126 -33.51 4.50 4.13
N SER A 127 -34.17 3.60 3.42
CA SER A 127 -34.85 3.89 2.18
C SER A 127 -35.85 5.02 2.43
N GLN A 128 -35.48 6.26 2.12
CA GLN A 128 -36.44 7.31 1.80
C GLN A 128 -36.20 7.77 0.38
N SER A 129 -37.10 7.26 -0.46
CA SER A 129 -37.59 7.93 -1.66
C SER A 129 -37.81 9.43 -1.37
N SER A 130 -36.99 10.26 -1.98
CA SER A 130 -37.30 11.65 -2.25
C SER A 130 -36.74 11.99 -3.63
N SER A 131 -37.64 11.88 -4.61
CA SER A 131 -37.52 12.44 -5.94
C SER A 131 -37.16 13.92 -5.89
N VAL A 132 -35.98 14.26 -6.41
CA VAL A 132 -35.59 15.63 -6.81
C VAL A 132 -34.93 15.52 -8.20
N PRO A 133 -35.19 16.48 -9.12
CA PRO A 133 -35.23 16.23 -10.54
C PRO A 133 -33.88 15.92 -11.18
N THR A 134 -33.96 15.02 -12.17
CA THR A 134 -33.08 14.95 -13.33
C THR A 134 -32.83 16.35 -13.88
N THR A 135 -31.63 16.90 -13.67
CA THR A 135 -30.80 17.57 -14.70
C THR A 135 -29.46 17.99 -14.09
N ALA A 136 -28.51 17.07 -14.07
CA ALA A 136 -27.11 17.39 -14.33
C ALA A 136 -26.46 16.10 -14.82
N ARG A 137 -26.36 15.98 -16.14
CA ARG A 137 -25.55 14.97 -16.83
C ARG A 137 -24.19 14.91 -16.12
N PRO A 138 -23.69 13.75 -15.67
CA PRO A 138 -22.32 13.69 -15.16
C PRO A 138 -21.45 14.25 -16.28
N ALA A 139 -20.61 15.24 -15.95
CA ALA A 139 -19.56 15.68 -16.84
C ALA A 139 -18.78 14.42 -17.21
N THR A 140 -18.94 13.98 -18.45
CA THR A 140 -18.10 12.97 -19.06
C THR A 140 -16.68 13.50 -18.96
N THR A 141 -15.93 13.03 -17.97
CA THR A 141 -14.50 13.28 -17.88
C THR A 141 -13.92 12.69 -19.16
N GLU A 142 -13.61 13.57 -20.11
CA GLU A 142 -13.05 13.19 -21.38
C GLU A 142 -11.78 12.40 -21.08
N LYS A 143 -11.76 11.10 -21.42
CA LYS A 143 -10.60 10.25 -21.18
C LYS A 143 -9.43 10.93 -21.87
N ALA A 144 -8.37 11.28 -21.11
CA ALA A 144 -7.18 11.89 -21.68
C ALA A 144 -6.71 11.06 -22.88
N GLU A 145 -6.68 11.70 -24.05
CA GLU A 145 -6.47 11.01 -25.31
C GLU A 145 -5.01 10.54 -25.37
N ILE A 146 -4.79 9.23 -25.23
CA ILE A 146 -3.48 8.57 -25.38
C ILE A 146 -3.53 7.62 -26.57
N VAL A 147 -2.39 7.40 -27.22
CA VAL A 147 -2.33 6.53 -28.41
C VAL A 147 -1.88 5.10 -28.11
N VAL A 148 -1.22 4.87 -26.96
CA VAL A 148 -0.83 3.53 -26.52
C VAL A 148 -2.10 2.73 -26.17
N PRO A 149 -2.29 1.52 -26.72
CA PRO A 149 -3.43 0.69 -26.37
C PRO A 149 -3.46 0.36 -24.89
N VAL A 150 -4.65 0.35 -24.31
CA VAL A 150 -4.89 -0.07 -22.93
C VAL A 150 -5.92 -1.18 -22.93
N GLU A 151 -5.51 -2.33 -22.41
CA GLU A 151 -6.34 -3.50 -22.22
C GLU A 151 -6.54 -3.77 -20.72
N ILE A 152 -7.68 -4.36 -20.37
CA ILE A 152 -8.04 -4.68 -18.98
C ILE A 152 -8.19 -6.19 -18.89
N PHE A 153 -7.43 -6.83 -18.00
CA PHE A 153 -7.49 -8.28 -17.81
C PHE A 153 -8.86 -8.75 -17.31
N ARG A 154 -9.35 -8.15 -16.23
CA ARG A 154 -10.72 -8.27 -15.74
C ARG A 154 -11.07 -7.04 -14.91
N ARG A 155 -12.33 -6.62 -14.98
CA ARG A 155 -12.79 -5.45 -14.21
C ARG A 155 -13.01 -5.82 -12.74
N THR A 156 -12.58 -4.92 -11.86
CA THR A 156 -12.76 -4.95 -10.41
C THR A 156 -13.29 -3.59 -9.94
N GLN A 157 -13.55 -3.44 -8.65
CA GLN A 157 -13.90 -2.14 -8.05
C GLN A 157 -12.80 -1.07 -8.17
N TYR A 158 -11.56 -1.45 -8.50
CA TYR A 158 -10.41 -0.55 -8.60
C TYR A 158 -10.09 -0.14 -10.04
N THR A 159 -10.68 -0.81 -11.04
CA THR A 159 -10.29 -0.65 -12.45
C THR A 159 -10.47 0.76 -12.97
N ASP A 160 -11.62 1.40 -12.72
CA ASP A 160 -11.90 2.73 -13.28
C ASP A 160 -10.94 3.80 -12.76
N LYS A 161 -10.69 3.79 -11.45
CA LYS A 161 -9.72 4.68 -10.82
C LYS A 161 -8.30 4.42 -11.35
N THR A 162 -7.93 3.14 -11.48
CA THR A 162 -6.61 2.74 -11.99
C THR A 162 -6.42 3.17 -13.44
N GLU A 163 -7.39 2.87 -14.32
CA GLU A 163 -7.36 3.26 -15.74
C GLU A 163 -7.27 4.78 -15.89
N GLN A 164 -8.03 5.55 -15.10
CA GLN A 164 -7.98 7.00 -15.13
C GLN A 164 -6.60 7.54 -14.71
N GLN A 165 -5.99 7.00 -13.65
CA GLN A 165 -4.67 7.42 -13.18
C GLN A 165 -3.57 7.06 -14.19
N VAL A 166 -3.63 5.86 -14.76
CA VAL A 166 -2.72 5.41 -15.82
C VAL A 166 -2.81 6.33 -17.03
N ARG A 167 -4.02 6.56 -17.56
CA ARG A 167 -4.22 7.44 -18.73
C ARG A 167 -3.75 8.86 -18.48
N THR A 168 -4.05 9.41 -17.30
CA THR A 168 -3.57 10.75 -16.89
C THR A 168 -2.05 10.82 -16.85
N ALA A 169 -1.37 9.78 -16.36
CA ALA A 169 0.08 9.72 -16.34
C ALA A 169 0.67 9.62 -17.75
N ILE A 170 0.17 8.69 -18.57
CA ILE A 170 0.65 8.48 -19.94
C ILE A 170 0.37 9.68 -20.85
N ALA A 171 -0.70 10.44 -20.61
CA ALA A 171 -0.98 11.67 -21.36
C ALA A 171 0.11 12.74 -21.22
N LYS A 172 0.95 12.69 -20.17
CA LYS A 172 2.11 13.58 -20.00
C LYS A 172 3.30 13.20 -20.89
N VAL A 173 3.33 11.95 -21.38
CA VAL A 173 4.40 11.44 -22.25
C VAL A 173 4.23 12.04 -23.66
N PRO A 174 5.31 12.53 -24.31
CA PRO A 174 5.23 13.07 -25.67
C PRO A 174 4.56 12.10 -26.66
N LYS A 175 3.71 12.61 -27.56
CA LYS A 175 2.96 11.79 -28.52
C LYS A 175 3.86 10.90 -29.37
N ARG A 176 5.01 11.43 -29.86
CA ARG A 176 6.01 10.65 -30.60
C ARG A 176 6.53 9.42 -29.85
N VAL A 177 6.66 9.52 -28.53
CA VAL A 177 7.13 8.42 -27.67
C VAL A 177 6.03 7.38 -27.53
N GLN A 178 4.79 7.83 -27.27
CA GLN A 178 3.62 6.96 -27.24
C GLN A 178 3.42 6.22 -28.58
N GLU A 179 3.63 6.89 -29.71
CA GLU A 179 3.55 6.31 -31.06
C GLU A 179 4.65 5.27 -31.30
N SER A 180 5.88 5.53 -30.84
CA SER A 180 6.97 4.54 -30.89
C SER A 180 6.59 3.25 -30.15
N VAL A 181 6.11 3.39 -28.91
CA VAL A 181 5.67 2.26 -28.07
C VAL A 181 4.51 1.51 -28.71
N LYS A 182 3.50 2.23 -29.22
CA LYS A 182 2.38 1.63 -29.98
C LYS A 182 2.88 0.88 -31.21
N SER A 183 3.76 1.48 -32.01
CA SER A 183 4.25 0.90 -33.27
C SER A 183 5.14 -0.32 -33.05
N ALA A 184 5.81 -0.40 -31.88
CA ALA A 184 6.51 -1.60 -31.45
C ALA A 184 5.57 -2.77 -31.07
N GLY A 185 4.26 -2.53 -31.04
CA GLY A 185 3.24 -3.50 -30.66
C GLY A 185 3.05 -3.62 -29.14
N ILE A 186 3.51 -2.64 -28.36
CA ILE A 186 3.45 -2.69 -26.90
C ILE A 186 2.08 -2.16 -26.42
N THR A 187 1.48 -2.89 -25.49
CA THR A 187 0.17 -2.57 -24.91
C THR A 187 0.28 -2.43 -23.39
N ILE A 188 -0.44 -1.46 -22.82
CA ILE A 188 -0.62 -1.36 -21.36
C ILE A 188 -1.73 -2.31 -20.95
N PHE A 189 -1.45 -3.18 -19.99
CA PHE A 189 -2.36 -4.21 -19.51
C PHE A 189 -2.63 -4.02 -18.01
N ILE A 190 -3.84 -3.56 -17.68
CA ILE A 190 -4.27 -3.34 -16.29
C ILE A 190 -4.75 -4.66 -15.69
N VAL A 191 -4.17 -5.04 -14.56
CA VAL A 191 -4.40 -6.32 -13.89
C VAL A 191 -4.72 -6.11 -12.41
N PRO A 192 -5.51 -6.98 -11.75
CA PRO A 192 -5.86 -6.81 -10.33
C PRO A 192 -4.65 -6.80 -9.39
N ASP A 193 -3.64 -7.60 -9.70
CA ASP A 193 -2.35 -7.76 -9.05
C ASP A 193 -1.46 -8.60 -9.97
N MET A 194 -0.13 -8.59 -9.75
CA MET A 194 0.80 -9.24 -10.67
C MET A 194 0.58 -10.76 -10.75
N LEU A 195 0.18 -11.38 -9.66
CA LEU A 195 0.01 -12.84 -9.56
C LEU A 195 -1.31 -13.32 -10.17
N SER A 196 -2.27 -12.42 -10.38
CA SER A 196 -3.42 -12.68 -11.24
C SER A 196 -3.01 -12.82 -12.71
N ALA A 197 -1.99 -12.08 -13.16
CA ALA A 197 -1.49 -12.13 -14.53
C ALA A 197 -0.44 -13.23 -14.74
N HIS A 198 0.36 -13.47 -13.70
CA HIS A 198 1.48 -14.40 -13.69
C HIS A 198 1.45 -15.30 -12.44
N PRO A 199 0.54 -16.28 -12.37
CA PRO A 199 0.43 -17.19 -11.23
C PRO A 199 1.73 -17.98 -10.95
N GLU A 200 2.53 -18.23 -12.00
CA GLU A 200 3.82 -18.92 -11.94
C GLU A 200 4.86 -18.19 -11.09
N LEU A 201 4.79 -16.86 -11.01
CA LEU A 201 5.75 -16.03 -10.25
C LEU A 201 5.55 -16.11 -8.72
N ASN A 202 4.53 -16.84 -8.25
CA ASN A 202 4.25 -17.08 -6.84
C ASN A 202 5.45 -17.68 -6.07
N ILE A 203 6.26 -18.50 -6.73
CA ILE A 203 7.41 -19.18 -6.12
C ILE A 203 8.73 -18.42 -6.28
N GLU A 204 8.72 -17.32 -7.03
CA GLU A 204 9.92 -16.56 -7.34
C GLU A 204 10.06 -15.32 -6.46
N LYS A 205 11.31 -14.85 -6.29
CA LYS A 205 11.61 -13.58 -5.61
C LYS A 205 12.10 -12.56 -6.63
N PRO A 206 11.42 -11.41 -6.78
CA PRO A 206 11.90 -10.33 -7.63
C PRO A 206 13.27 -9.82 -7.16
N ARG A 207 14.10 -9.41 -8.12
CA ARG A 207 15.36 -8.69 -7.84
C ARG A 207 15.05 -7.39 -7.06
N GLY A 208 15.88 -7.07 -6.07
CA GLY A 208 15.81 -5.82 -5.32
C GLY A 208 14.75 -5.80 -4.19
N TYR A 209 14.01 -6.88 -3.97
CA TYR A 209 12.95 -6.91 -2.97
C TYR A 209 13.49 -7.41 -1.63
N HIS A 210 13.41 -6.56 -0.60
CA HIS A 210 13.75 -6.92 0.78
C HIS A 210 12.50 -7.40 1.54
N GLY A 211 11.93 -8.53 1.08
CA GLY A 211 10.72 -9.17 1.63
C GLY A 211 9.52 -9.15 0.67
N GLY A 212 8.59 -10.10 0.84
CA GLY A 212 7.48 -10.35 -0.09
C GLY A 212 7.88 -10.99 -1.42
N GLY A 213 6.92 -11.12 -2.34
CA GLY A 213 7.12 -11.66 -3.68
C GLY A 213 6.61 -10.70 -4.76
N TYR A 214 6.26 -11.26 -5.92
CA TYR A 214 5.67 -10.48 -7.02
C TYR A 214 4.30 -9.87 -6.70
N ASP A 215 3.67 -10.21 -5.57
CA ASP A 215 2.51 -9.47 -5.04
C ASP A 215 2.85 -8.04 -4.61
N ASN A 216 4.11 -7.72 -4.35
CA ASN A 216 4.59 -6.36 -4.10
C ASN A 216 4.87 -5.58 -5.41
N CYS A 217 4.78 -6.24 -6.57
CA CYS A 217 5.12 -5.65 -7.86
C CYS A 217 3.96 -4.81 -8.42
N GLY A 218 4.11 -3.48 -8.38
CA GLY A 218 3.08 -2.54 -8.85
C GLY A 218 2.98 -2.38 -10.36
N GLY A 219 4.04 -2.74 -11.08
CA GLY A 219 4.08 -2.73 -12.52
C GLY A 219 5.29 -3.51 -13.03
N MET A 220 5.21 -3.95 -14.29
CA MET A 220 6.30 -4.68 -14.94
C MET A 220 6.18 -4.57 -16.45
N PHE A 221 7.22 -4.07 -17.11
CA PHE A 221 7.38 -4.24 -18.55
C PHE A 221 7.95 -5.63 -18.86
N SER A 222 7.27 -6.35 -19.76
CA SER A 222 7.68 -7.66 -20.24
C SER A 222 7.92 -7.61 -21.76
N PRO A 223 9.19 -7.69 -22.22
CA PRO A 223 9.53 -7.53 -23.63
C PRO A 223 9.01 -8.67 -24.51
N GLY A 224 9.01 -9.91 -23.99
CA GLY A 224 8.51 -11.09 -24.72
C GLY A 224 7.06 -10.95 -25.19
N PRO A 225 6.08 -10.77 -24.26
CA PRO A 225 4.69 -10.54 -24.63
C PRO A 225 4.40 -9.10 -25.09
N LYS A 226 5.38 -8.18 -25.02
CA LYS A 226 5.25 -6.75 -25.31
C LYS A 226 4.13 -6.09 -24.50
N LYS A 227 4.13 -6.32 -23.19
CA LYS A 227 3.11 -5.79 -22.27
C LYS A 227 3.73 -4.96 -21.16
N ILE A 228 3.10 -3.84 -20.86
CA ILE A 228 3.30 -3.09 -19.62
C ILE A 228 2.19 -3.51 -18.66
N TYR A 229 2.49 -4.39 -17.71
CA TYR A 229 1.53 -4.77 -16.68
C TYR A 229 1.46 -3.66 -15.63
N ILE A 230 0.26 -3.20 -15.31
CA ILE A 230 0.02 -2.24 -14.22
C ILE A 230 -0.98 -2.84 -13.25
N CYS A 231 -0.58 -2.96 -11.99
CA CYS A 231 -1.39 -3.59 -10.96
C CYS A 231 -2.31 -2.59 -10.27
N GLU A 232 -3.61 -2.90 -10.21
CA GLU A 232 -4.61 -2.16 -9.43
C GLU A 232 -4.28 -2.17 -7.94
N ARG A 233 -3.67 -3.25 -7.46
CA ARG A 233 -3.30 -3.45 -6.06
C ARG A 233 -1.90 -4.03 -5.91
N VAL A 234 -1.28 -3.71 -4.80
CA VAL A 234 0.04 -4.20 -4.40
C VAL A 234 0.04 -4.58 -2.93
N SER A 235 0.89 -5.53 -2.58
CA SER A 235 1.27 -5.83 -1.21
C SER A 235 2.52 -5.00 -0.85
N TRP A 236 2.78 -4.90 0.45
CA TRP A 236 4.06 -4.39 0.94
C TRP A 236 4.65 -5.41 1.91
N ARG A 237 5.86 -5.89 1.62
CA ARG A 237 6.48 -7.03 2.33
C ARG A 237 5.52 -8.22 2.33
N ASN A 238 4.95 -8.57 3.49
CA ASN A 238 3.99 -9.66 3.61
C ASN A 238 2.59 -9.12 3.93
N SER A 239 2.27 -7.85 3.67
CA SER A 239 0.92 -7.33 3.94
C SER A 239 -0.10 -7.82 2.91
N PRO A 240 -1.40 -7.83 3.22
CA PRO A 240 -2.41 -8.07 2.21
C PRO A 240 -2.36 -7.03 1.08
N LEU A 241 -2.88 -7.39 -0.10
CA LEU A 241 -3.04 -6.48 -1.23
C LEU A 241 -3.90 -5.28 -0.86
N GLN A 242 -3.39 -4.08 -1.15
CA GLN A 242 -4.09 -2.80 -1.02
C GLN A 242 -4.05 -2.05 -2.35
N GLU A 243 -4.88 -1.02 -2.51
CA GLU A 243 -4.85 -0.15 -3.71
C GLU A 243 -3.43 0.34 -3.99
N ASN A 244 -3.02 0.26 -5.26
CA ASN A 244 -1.71 0.73 -5.66
C ASN A 244 -1.64 2.26 -5.57
N TRP A 245 -0.95 2.77 -4.54
CA TRP A 245 -0.86 4.20 -4.26
C TRP A 245 0.22 4.92 -5.09
N HIS A 246 1.04 4.19 -5.87
CA HIS A 246 2.13 4.73 -6.68
C HIS A 246 1.85 4.74 -8.19
N LEU A 247 0.61 4.45 -8.59
CA LEU A 247 0.20 4.24 -9.99
C LEU A 247 0.80 5.21 -11.02
N PRO A 248 0.76 6.55 -10.85
CA PRO A 248 1.31 7.45 -11.85
C PRO A 248 2.83 7.28 -12.07
N ALA A 249 3.60 7.14 -10.99
CA ALA A 249 5.06 6.99 -11.07
C ALA A 249 5.43 5.61 -11.64
N THR A 250 4.80 4.55 -11.16
CA THR A 250 4.98 3.19 -11.69
C THR A 250 4.64 3.12 -13.17
N SER A 251 3.52 3.72 -13.60
CA SER A 251 3.13 3.71 -15.02
C SER A 251 4.17 4.38 -15.91
N LEU A 252 4.78 5.49 -15.45
CA LEU A 252 5.82 6.18 -16.18
C LEU A 252 7.15 5.42 -16.19
N HIS A 253 7.50 4.75 -15.09
CA HIS A 253 8.70 3.93 -14.98
C HIS A 253 8.65 2.77 -15.98
N GLU A 254 7.55 1.99 -15.98
CA GLU A 254 7.39 0.89 -16.93
C GLU A 254 7.28 1.36 -18.39
N MET A 255 6.68 2.53 -18.62
CA MET A 255 6.71 3.18 -19.94
C MET A 255 8.13 3.56 -20.36
N GLY A 256 8.98 3.96 -19.42
CA GLY A 256 10.41 4.19 -19.64
C GLY A 256 11.12 2.94 -20.13
N HIS A 257 10.92 1.79 -19.48
CA HIS A 257 11.46 0.50 -19.95
C HIS A 257 10.90 0.08 -21.32
N ALA A 258 9.60 0.27 -21.54
CA ALA A 258 8.98 -0.03 -22.82
C ALA A 258 9.56 0.82 -23.95
N TYR A 259 9.76 2.12 -23.70
CA TYR A 259 10.37 3.03 -24.68
C TYR A 259 11.85 2.70 -24.90
N ASP A 260 12.60 2.44 -23.82
CA ASP A 260 13.97 1.93 -23.90
C ASP A 260 14.05 0.71 -24.83
N HIS A 261 13.15 -0.25 -24.66
CA HIS A 261 13.09 -1.45 -25.51
C HIS A 261 12.87 -1.15 -27.00
N THR A 262 12.14 -0.07 -27.35
CA THR A 262 11.90 0.28 -28.75
C THR A 262 13.16 0.70 -29.50
N GLY A 263 14.13 1.30 -28.82
CA GLY A 263 15.34 1.86 -29.42
C GLY A 263 16.66 1.38 -28.81
N SER A 264 16.62 0.53 -27.78
CA SER A 264 17.76 0.15 -26.94
C SER A 264 18.54 1.37 -26.41
N TYR A 265 17.83 2.43 -26.01
CA TYR A 265 18.41 3.73 -25.68
C TYR A 265 19.37 3.68 -24.49
N SER A 266 19.10 2.87 -23.47
CA SER A 266 19.99 2.65 -22.32
C SER A 266 21.28 1.90 -22.67
N LYS A 267 21.33 1.31 -23.87
CA LYS A 267 22.48 0.58 -24.41
C LYS A 267 23.17 1.32 -25.55
N ALA A 268 22.59 2.42 -26.02
CA ALA A 268 23.16 3.25 -27.06
C ALA A 268 24.49 3.84 -26.58
N GLU A 269 25.52 3.82 -27.44
CA GLU A 269 26.90 4.23 -27.12
C GLU A 269 26.96 5.57 -26.38
N GLU A 270 26.16 6.54 -26.80
CA GLU A 270 26.07 7.85 -26.17
C GLU A 270 25.58 7.79 -24.72
N PHE A 271 24.56 6.99 -24.42
CA PHE A 271 24.07 6.82 -23.05
C PHE A 271 25.05 6.02 -22.19
N VAL A 272 25.68 4.99 -22.76
CA VAL A 272 26.73 4.22 -22.06
C VAL A 272 27.85 5.15 -21.61
N LYS A 273 28.34 5.99 -22.53
CA LYS A 273 29.40 6.95 -22.25
C LYS A 273 28.96 7.97 -21.19
N ALA A 274 27.74 8.50 -21.29
CA ALA A 274 27.20 9.44 -20.31
C ALA A 274 27.14 8.82 -18.90
N TYR A 275 26.68 7.57 -18.81
CA TYR A 275 26.58 6.80 -17.57
C TYR A 275 27.94 6.56 -16.93
N GLU A 276 28.91 6.11 -17.70
CA GLU A 276 30.28 5.89 -17.21
C GLU A 276 30.94 7.19 -16.75
N ASP A 277 30.76 8.28 -17.51
CA ASP A 277 31.35 9.57 -17.18
C ASP A 277 30.73 10.16 -15.92
N ASP A 278 29.40 10.10 -15.74
CA ASP A 278 28.76 10.52 -14.50
C ASP A 278 29.21 9.64 -13.31
N GLY A 279 29.28 8.32 -13.50
CA GLY A 279 29.70 7.36 -12.47
C GLY A 279 31.13 7.57 -11.95
N LYS A 280 32.05 8.10 -12.77
CA LYS A 280 33.44 8.42 -12.36
C LYS A 280 33.50 9.47 -11.27
N TYR A 281 32.60 10.46 -11.29
CA TYR A 281 32.62 11.60 -10.38
C TYR A 281 31.83 11.39 -9.08
N LEU A 282 31.18 10.23 -8.91
CA LEU A 282 30.45 9.94 -7.69
C LEU A 282 31.38 9.71 -6.50
N GLY A 283 31.14 10.44 -5.41
CA GLY A 283 31.77 10.17 -4.11
C GLY A 283 31.29 8.85 -3.50
N SER A 284 31.96 8.38 -2.44
CA SER A 284 31.60 7.12 -1.75
C SER A 284 30.16 7.11 -1.21
N GLU A 285 29.71 8.22 -0.61
CA GLU A 285 28.34 8.38 -0.11
C GLU A 285 27.30 8.33 -1.25
N GLN A 286 27.59 9.00 -2.37
CA GLN A 286 26.71 8.99 -3.54
C GLN A 286 26.65 7.59 -4.16
N ARG A 287 27.78 6.88 -4.26
CA ARG A 287 27.80 5.48 -4.74
C ARG A 287 26.94 4.56 -3.89
N ARG A 288 26.98 4.72 -2.56
CA ARG A 288 26.08 3.97 -1.65
C ARG A 288 24.62 4.36 -1.83
N THR A 289 24.34 5.65 -2.02
CA THR A 289 22.97 6.17 -2.21
C THR A 289 22.34 5.67 -3.51
N TRP A 290 23.15 5.58 -4.57
CA TRP A 290 22.71 5.22 -5.92
C TRP A 290 23.13 3.81 -6.36
N GLU A 291 23.53 2.95 -5.41
CA GLU A 291 24.03 1.59 -5.67
C GLU A 291 23.10 0.79 -6.59
N TYR A 292 21.78 0.95 -6.40
CA TYR A 292 20.78 0.29 -7.24
C TYR A 292 20.93 0.60 -8.74
N PHE A 293 21.26 1.85 -9.07
CA PHE A 293 21.46 2.29 -10.46
C PHE A 293 22.87 2.02 -10.97
N LEU A 294 23.80 1.60 -10.10
CA LEU A 294 25.20 1.30 -10.43
C LEU A 294 25.46 -0.21 -10.61
N GLN A 295 24.40 -1.01 -10.64
CA GLN A 295 24.50 -2.46 -10.80
C GLN A 295 25.15 -2.83 -12.13
N GLU A 296 25.90 -3.94 -12.12
CA GLU A 296 26.63 -4.44 -13.28
C GLU A 296 25.71 -4.78 -14.47
N ASN A 297 26.31 -4.85 -15.65
CA ASN A 297 25.67 -5.12 -16.94
C ASN A 297 24.64 -4.03 -17.32
N ASP A 298 23.62 -4.43 -18.10
CA ASP A 298 22.59 -3.50 -18.60
C ASP A 298 21.59 -3.07 -17.52
N ALA A 299 21.59 -3.71 -16.36
CA ALA A 299 20.56 -3.51 -15.35
C ALA A 299 20.59 -2.11 -14.76
N GLY A 300 21.75 -1.64 -14.25
CA GLY A 300 21.86 -0.30 -13.69
C GLY A 300 21.50 0.79 -14.70
N ARG A 301 21.94 0.62 -15.96
CA ARG A 301 21.64 1.55 -17.06
C ARG A 301 20.16 1.60 -17.42
N SER A 302 19.50 0.45 -17.53
CA SER A 302 18.07 0.40 -17.88
C SER A 302 17.19 0.99 -16.77
N GLU A 303 17.49 0.67 -15.50
CA GLU A 303 16.80 1.27 -14.34
C GLU A 303 17.04 2.79 -14.27
N MET A 304 18.27 3.24 -14.52
CA MET A 304 18.59 4.67 -14.55
C MET A 304 17.83 5.39 -15.67
N PHE A 305 17.76 4.80 -16.86
CA PHE A 305 17.00 5.35 -17.96
C PHE A 305 15.52 5.49 -17.60
N ALA A 306 14.90 4.44 -17.05
CA ALA A 306 13.49 4.44 -16.65
C ALA A 306 13.20 5.49 -15.56
N GLU A 307 14.05 5.62 -14.55
CA GLU A 307 13.87 6.63 -13.49
C GLU A 307 14.07 8.06 -13.99
N LEU A 308 15.07 8.30 -14.84
CA LEU A 308 15.27 9.63 -15.46
C LEU A 308 14.13 9.98 -16.43
N PHE A 309 13.52 8.98 -17.09
CA PHE A 309 12.30 9.17 -17.87
C PHE A 309 11.16 9.70 -16.99
N VAL A 310 10.93 9.09 -15.82
CA VAL A 310 9.95 9.58 -14.84
C VAL A 310 10.27 11.01 -14.40
N ALA A 311 11.52 11.26 -13.99
CA ALA A 311 11.97 12.57 -13.51
C ALA A 311 11.81 13.68 -14.56
N THR A 312 11.94 13.34 -15.84
CA THR A 312 11.78 14.27 -16.96
C THR A 312 10.32 14.55 -17.29
N ILE A 313 9.46 13.51 -17.30
CA ILE A 313 8.04 13.65 -17.66
C ILE A 313 7.21 14.26 -16.54
N SER A 314 7.48 13.86 -15.29
CA SER A 314 6.77 14.33 -14.12
C SER A 314 7.78 14.77 -13.05
N PRO A 315 8.46 15.91 -13.26
CA PRO A 315 9.31 16.50 -12.23
C PRO A 315 8.50 16.64 -10.95
N SER A 316 9.03 16.12 -9.86
CA SER A 316 8.41 16.20 -8.54
C SER A 316 9.36 16.91 -7.59
N ASP A 317 8.81 17.52 -6.54
CA ASP A 317 9.62 18.08 -5.42
C ASP A 317 10.29 16.96 -4.59
N ASN A 318 10.24 15.71 -5.06
CA ASN A 318 10.92 14.59 -4.45
C ASN A 318 12.43 14.79 -4.54
N LYS A 319 13.05 15.01 -3.37
CA LYS A 319 14.50 15.16 -3.21
C LYS A 319 15.29 14.00 -3.82
N ARG A 320 14.74 12.78 -3.86
CA ARG A 320 15.43 11.61 -4.44
C ARG A 320 15.52 11.72 -5.96
N ALA A 321 14.45 12.08 -6.65
CA ALA A 321 14.46 12.24 -8.10
C ALA A 321 15.37 13.42 -8.51
N ALA A 322 15.26 14.56 -7.80
CA ALA A 322 16.16 15.69 -8.02
C ALA A 322 17.64 15.33 -7.75
N GLY A 323 17.91 14.58 -6.68
CA GLY A 323 19.24 14.10 -6.35
C GLY A 323 19.83 13.16 -7.39
N LEU A 324 18.99 12.30 -8.01
CA LEU A 324 19.43 11.41 -9.09
C LEU A 324 19.84 12.23 -10.31
N SER A 325 19.00 13.17 -10.77
CA SER A 325 19.33 14.01 -11.93
C SER A 325 20.59 14.87 -11.71
N GLN A 326 20.80 15.34 -10.47
CA GLN A 326 22.02 16.07 -10.09
C GLN A 326 23.26 15.18 -10.07
N ALA A 327 23.13 13.92 -9.63
CA ALA A 327 24.22 12.97 -9.61
C ALA A 327 24.59 12.44 -11.01
N PHE A 328 23.61 12.37 -11.92
CA PHE A 328 23.78 11.88 -13.30
C PHE A 328 23.34 12.91 -14.35
N PRO A 329 24.01 14.07 -14.43
CA PRO A 329 23.58 15.18 -15.28
C PRO A 329 23.72 14.89 -16.78
N ARG A 330 24.70 14.09 -17.21
CA ARG A 330 24.85 13.74 -18.64
C ARG A 330 23.78 12.75 -19.06
N CYS A 331 23.51 11.75 -18.23
CA CYS A 331 22.41 10.80 -18.47
C CYS A 331 21.06 11.53 -18.52
N THR A 332 20.86 12.50 -17.62
CA THR A 332 19.65 13.32 -17.59
C THR A 332 19.48 14.09 -18.90
N LYS A 333 20.54 14.75 -19.38
CA LYS A 333 20.51 15.49 -20.64
C LYS A 333 20.19 14.60 -21.84
N TYR A 334 20.74 13.38 -21.87
CA TYR A 334 20.44 12.41 -22.92
C TYR A 334 18.94 12.05 -22.96
N VAL A 335 18.37 11.69 -21.81
CA VAL A 335 16.94 11.33 -21.71
C VAL A 335 16.05 12.54 -22.04
N GLN A 336 16.40 13.75 -21.58
CA GLN A 336 15.71 14.98 -21.95
C GLN A 336 15.68 15.21 -23.47
N GLY A 337 16.81 15.01 -24.15
CA GLY A 337 16.88 15.11 -25.61
C GLY A 337 15.95 14.12 -26.33
N LEU A 338 15.92 12.87 -25.88
CA LEU A 338 15.01 11.85 -26.43
C LEU A 338 13.53 12.19 -26.21
N LEU A 339 13.21 12.87 -25.12
CA LEU A 339 11.84 13.29 -24.80
C LEU A 339 11.49 14.67 -25.39
N GLY A 340 12.48 15.45 -25.82
CA GLY A 340 12.30 16.80 -26.38
C GLY A 340 11.94 17.80 -25.29
N LYS A 341 12.59 17.70 -24.14
CA LYS A 341 12.36 18.49 -22.94
C LYS A 341 13.56 19.32 -22.54
#